data_AF-A0A9D6VGM8-F1
#
_entry.id   AF-A0A9D6VGM8-F1
#
_cell.length_a   1.000
_cell.length_b   1.000
_cell.length_c   1.000
_cell.angle_alpha   90.00
_cell.angle_beta   90.00
_cell.angle_gamma   90.00
#
_symmetry.space_group_name_H-M   'P 1'
#
loop_
_entity.id
_entity.type
_entity.pdbx_description
1 polymer ?
#
loop_
_entity_poly.entity_id
_entity_poly.type
_entity_poly.pdbx_seq_one_letter_code
_entity_poly.pdbx_strand_id
1 'polypeptide(L)'
;MKVLMLYRPDSMQARAVEEFARDFAHQHTGRRLELVNVDTRDGYATASLYDVMRYPAVLALSDDGQLLRDWQGETLPLMNEVAYYAST
;
A
#
# COMPACT_ATOMS: atom_id res chain seq x y z
N MET A 1 2.88 -8.82 -10.25
CA MET A 1 1.82 -8.10 -9.49
C MET A 1 2.47 -7.15 -8.50
N LYS A 2 1.91 -5.96 -8.32
CA LYS A 2 2.52 -4.92 -7.47
C LYS A 2 1.55 -4.52 -6.37
N VAL A 3 2.07 -4.29 -5.17
CA VAL A 3 1.29 -3.71 -4.08
C VAL A 3 1.84 -2.34 -3.71
N LEU A 4 0.97 -1.33 -3.78
CA LEU A 4 1.25 0.03 -3.33
C LEU A 4 0.61 0.25 -1.95
N MET A 5 1.26 1.01 -1.09
CA MET A 5 0.72 1.44 0.18
C MET A 5 0.84 2.96 0.28
N LEU A 6 -0.30 3.62 0.09
CA LEU A 6 -0.43 5.07 0.07
C LEU A 6 -0.66 5.57 1.48
N TYR A 7 0.21 6.49 1.92
CA TYR A 7 0.14 7.05 3.26
C TYR A 7 0.68 8.47 3.31
N ARG A 8 0.38 9.15 4.42
CA ARG A 8 0.90 10.47 4.78
C ARG A 8 2.03 10.29 5.80
N PRO A 9 3.30 10.57 5.48
CA PRO A 9 4.43 10.37 6.40
C PRO A 9 4.34 11.20 7.68
N ASP A 10 3.83 12.43 7.60
CA ASP A 10 3.64 13.31 8.76
C ASP A 10 2.25 13.12 9.40
N SER A 11 1.84 11.87 9.63
CA SER A 11 0.55 11.53 10.24
C SER A 11 0.70 10.56 11.41
N MET A 12 -0.32 10.49 12.26
CA MET A 12 -0.36 9.56 13.40
C MET A 12 -0.25 8.09 12.96
N GLN A 13 -0.76 7.78 11.75
CA GLN A 13 -0.80 6.44 11.19
C GLN A 13 0.49 6.06 10.43
N ALA A 14 1.41 7.00 10.21
CA ALA A 14 2.63 6.76 9.43
C ALA A 14 3.49 5.65 10.01
N ARG A 15 3.69 5.67 11.32
CA ARG A 15 4.44 4.63 12.03
C ARG A 15 3.84 3.24 11.80
N ALA A 16 2.52 3.10 11.91
CA ALA A 16 1.86 1.82 11.73
C ALA A 16 2.05 1.27 10.30
N VAL A 17 2.01 2.16 9.30
CA VAL A 17 2.26 1.83 7.89
C VAL A 17 3.70 1.36 7.66
N GLU A 18 4.67 2.09 8.19
CA GLU A 18 6.09 1.77 8.02
C GLU A 18 6.48 0.49 8.75
N GLU A 19 5.95 0.27 9.96
CA GLU A 19 6.12 -0.98 10.70
C GLU A 19 5.47 -2.15 9.94
N PHE A 20 4.26 -1.98 9.41
CA PHE A 20 3.60 -3.00 8.60
C PHE A 20 4.42 -3.40 7.36
N ALA A 21 4.92 -2.42 6.61
CA ALA A 21 5.72 -2.67 5.41
C ALA A 21 7.05 -3.36 5.74
N ARG A 22 7.70 -2.96 6.82
CA ARG A 22 8.93 -3.59 7.32
C ARG A 22 8.68 -5.04 7.74
N ASP A 23 7.64 -5.27 8.53
CA ASP A 23 7.32 -6.60 9.04
C ASP A 23 6.84 -7.53 7.92
N PHE A 24 6.12 -6.99 6.93
CA PHE A 24 5.76 -7.69 5.72
C PHE A 24 7.01 -8.19 4.97
N ALA A 25 7.99 -7.31 4.74
CA ALA A 25 9.23 -7.66 4.04
C ALA A 25 10.06 -8.70 4.81
N HIS A 26 10.04 -8.66 6.14
CA HIS A 26 10.69 -9.68 6.98
C HIS A 26 9.99 -11.05 6.92
N GLN A 27 8.65 -11.08 6.94
CA GLN A 27 7.88 -12.33 6.92
C GLN A 27 7.78 -12.96 5.53
N HIS A 28 7.80 -12.14 4.47
CA HIS A 28 7.62 -12.56 3.09
C HIS A 28 8.86 -12.22 2.27
N THR A 29 9.98 -12.88 2.59
CA THR A 29 11.27 -12.66 1.93
C THR A 29 11.14 -12.73 0.41
N GLY A 30 11.63 -11.70 -0.28
CA GLY A 30 11.54 -11.55 -1.73
C GLY A 30 10.34 -10.74 -2.21
N ARG A 31 9.36 -10.45 -1.34
CA ARG A 31 8.21 -9.59 -1.64
C ARG A 31 8.37 -8.24 -0.94
N ARG A 32 7.97 -7.17 -1.60
CA ARG A 32 8.01 -5.81 -1.02
C ARG A 32 6.75 -5.04 -1.35
N LEU A 33 6.38 -4.17 -0.42
CA LEU A 33 5.34 -3.16 -0.63
C LEU A 33 6.02 -1.85 -1.05
N GLU A 34 5.45 -1.17 -2.03
CA GLU A 34 5.91 0.16 -2.40
C GLU A 34 5.17 1.21 -1.58
N LEU A 35 5.90 1.88 -0.69
CA LEU A 35 5.37 2.99 0.09
C LEU A 35 5.27 4.24 -0.80
N VAL A 36 4.08 4.82 -0.88
CA VAL A 36 3.78 5.99 -1.70
C VAL A 36 3.35 7.14 -0.79
N ASN A 37 4.11 8.24 -0.84
CA ASN A 37 3.77 9.46 -0.10
C ASN A 37 2.73 10.28 -0.86
N VAL A 38 1.52 10.40 -0.28
CA VAL A 38 0.36 11.08 -0.89
C VAL A 38 0.49 12.60 -0.92
N ASP A 39 1.45 13.16 -0.19
CA ASP A 39 1.76 14.60 -0.21
C ASP A 39 2.67 15.00 -1.38
N THR A 40 3.23 14.02 -2.09
CA THR A 40 3.93 14.26 -3.36
C THR A 40 2.93 14.39 -4.50
N ARG A 41 3.32 15.11 -5.56
CA ARG A 41 2.50 15.24 -6.78
C ARG A 41 2.12 13.89 -7.36
N ASP A 42 3.07 12.98 -7.47
CA ASP A 42 2.85 11.65 -8.08
C ASP A 42 2.01 10.76 -7.16
N GLY A 43 2.20 10.85 -5.84
CA GLY A 43 1.37 10.12 -4.87
C GLY A 43 -0.08 10.60 -4.88
N TYR A 44 -0.32 11.91 -4.93
CA TYR A 44 -1.66 12.48 -5.06
C TYR A 44 -2.33 12.07 -6.39
N ALA A 45 -1.58 12.09 -7.49
CA ALA A 45 -2.07 11.64 -8.79
C ALA A 45 -2.44 10.15 -8.77
N THR A 46 -1.63 9.32 -8.11
CA THR A 46 -1.90 7.88 -7.92
C THR A 46 -3.14 7.66 -7.07
N ALA A 47 -3.29 8.38 -5.96
CA ALA A 47 -4.49 8.32 -5.12
C ALA A 47 -5.75 8.69 -5.90
N SER A 48 -5.67 9.74 -6.72
CA SER A 48 -6.79 10.18 -7.57
C SER A 48 -7.10 9.18 -8.68
N LEU A 49 -6.08 8.55 -9.29
CA LEU A 49 -6.23 7.57 -10.36
C LEU A 49 -7.01 6.32 -9.89
N TYR A 50 -6.79 5.91 -8.64
CA TYR A 50 -7.38 4.72 -8.06
C TYR A 50 -8.50 5.02 -7.06
N ASP A 51 -9.08 6.23 -7.09
CA ASP A 51 -10.19 6.67 -6.23
C ASP A 51 -9.95 6.40 -4.72
N VAL A 52 -8.74 6.68 -4.25
CA VAL A 52 -8.38 6.57 -2.83
C VAL A 52 -8.92 7.77 -2.05
N MET A 53 -9.89 7.52 -1.19
CA MET A 53 -10.60 8.54 -0.42
C MET A 53 -10.24 8.54 1.07
N ARG A 54 -9.66 7.45 1.58
CA ARG A 54 -9.22 7.32 2.98
C ARG A 54 -7.79 6.83 3.07
N TYR A 55 -7.06 7.35 4.05
CA TYR A 55 -5.68 6.98 4.32
C TYR A 55 -5.56 6.31 5.69
N PRO A 56 -4.61 5.37 5.87
CA PRO A 56 -3.79 4.77 4.82
C PRO A 56 -4.60 3.91 3.84
N ALA A 57 -4.02 3.61 2.68
CA ALA A 57 -4.62 2.72 1.70
C ALA A 57 -3.60 1.73 1.13
N VAL A 58 -4.04 0.49 0.89
CA VAL A 58 -3.25 -0.55 0.23
C VAL A 58 -3.93 -0.88 -1.09
N LEU A 59 -3.18 -0.85 -2.19
CA LEU A 59 -3.65 -1.15 -3.53
C LEU A 59 -2.88 -2.35 -4.08
N ALA A 60 -3.59 -3.42 -4.42
CA ALA A 60 -3.05 -4.52 -5.20
C ALA A 60 -3.35 -4.29 -6.68
N LEU A 61 -2.29 -4.25 -7.48
CA LEU A 61 -2.33 -4.01 -8.92
C LEU A 61 -1.81 -5.23 -9.68
N SER A 62 -2.45 -5.52 -10.81
CA SER A 62 -1.89 -6.42 -11.82
C SER A 62 -0.63 -5.80 -12.46
N ASP A 63 0.13 -6.60 -13.19
CA ASP A 63 1.30 -6.11 -13.92
C ASP A 63 0.94 -5.09 -15.02
N ASP A 64 -0.31 -5.11 -15.49
CA ASP A 64 -0.85 -4.16 -16.46
C ASP A 64 -1.46 -2.91 -15.79
N GLY A 65 -1.32 -2.75 -14.47
CA GLY A 65 -1.79 -1.59 -13.72
C GLY A 65 -3.29 -1.58 -13.37
N GLN A 66 -4.03 -2.65 -13.71
CA GLN A 66 -5.43 -2.80 -13.31
C GLN A 66 -5.52 -3.02 -11.79
N LEU A 67 -6.48 -2.34 -11.15
CA LEU A 67 -6.79 -2.52 -9.74
C LEU A 67 -7.43 -3.90 -9.52
N LEU A 68 -6.78 -4.72 -8.70
CA LEU A 68 -7.28 -6.05 -8.33
C LEU A 68 -8.02 -6.02 -7.00
N ARG A 69 -7.49 -5.25 -6.04
CA ARG A 69 -8.05 -5.10 -4.70
C ARG A 69 -7.55 -3.83 -4.04
N ASP A 70 -8.39 -3.20 -3.25
CA ASP A 70 -8.01 -2.09 -2.38
C ASP A 70 -8.50 -2.30 -0.94
N TRP A 71 -7.77 -1.70 0.00
CA TRP A 71 -8.17 -1.55 1.39
C TRP A 71 -7.90 -0.10 1.78
N GLN A 72 -8.92 0.61 2.26
CA GLN A 72 -8.83 2.04 2.56
C GLN A 72 -9.35 2.35 3.96
N GLY A 73 -8.52 3.03 4.76
CA GLY A 73 -8.84 3.49 6.12
C GLY A 73 -7.87 2.98 7.17
N GLU A 74 -8.23 3.19 8.44
CA GLU A 74 -7.33 2.93 9.57
C GLU A 74 -7.06 1.45 9.83
N THR A 75 -7.99 0.57 9.43
CA THR A 75 -7.81 -0.87 9.57
C THR A 75 -6.95 -1.39 8.43
N LEU A 76 -5.68 -1.69 8.76
CA LEU A 76 -4.76 -2.35 7.83
C LEU A 76 -5.23 -3.79 7.53
N PRO A 77 -5.04 -4.25 6.29
CA PRO A 77 -5.35 -5.64 5.91
C PRO A 77 -4.43 -6.64 6.61
N LEU A 78 -4.78 -7.92 6.55
CA LEU A 78 -3.89 -8.96 7.04
C LEU A 78 -2.70 -9.14 6.08
N MET A 79 -1.52 -9.43 6.65
CA MET A 79 -0.30 -9.60 5.84
C MET A 79 -0.42 -10.73 4.81
N ASN A 80 -1.11 -11.82 5.15
CA ASN A 80 -1.34 -12.94 4.22
C ASN A 80 -2.27 -12.55 3.05
N GLU A 81 -3.26 -11.70 3.30
CA GLU A 81 -4.12 -11.15 2.24
C GLU A 81 -3.30 -10.30 1.27
N VAL A 82 -2.44 -9.43 1.80
CA VAL A 82 -1.54 -8.61 0.98
C VAL A 82 -0.51 -9.47 0.24
N ALA A 83 0.03 -10.48 0.91
CA ALA A 83 1.06 -11.35 0.35
C ALA A 83 0.56 -12.11 -0.87
N TYR A 84 -0.72 -12.48 -0.92
CA TYR A 84 -1.33 -13.11 -2.10
C TYR A 84 -1.12 -12.28 -3.38
N TYR A 85 -1.11 -10.95 -3.28
CA TYR A 85 -0.97 -10.05 -4.42
C TYR A 85 0.46 -9.54 -4.64
N ALA A 86 1.36 -9.70 -3.68
CA ALA A 86 2.75 -9.34 -3.86
C ALA A 86 3.48 -10.50 -4.57
N SER A 87 3.84 -10.32 -5.84
CA SER A 87 4.71 -11.29 -6.50
C SER A 87 6.16 -11.16 -6.02
N THR A 88 6.90 -12.27 -6.07
CA THR A 88 8.34 -12.33 -5.82
C THR A 88 9.14 -11.72 -6.97
#